data_AF-K1ZWN1-F1
#
_entry.id   AF-K1ZWN1-F1
#
_cell.length_a   1.000
_cell.length_b   1.000
_cell.length_c   1.000
_cell.angle_alpha   90.00
_cell.angle_beta   90.00
_cell.angle_gamma   90.00
#
_symmetry.space_group_name_H-M   'P 1'
#
loop_
_entity.id
_entity.type
_entity.pdbx_description
1 polymer ?
#
loop_
_entity_poly.entity_id
_entity_poly.type
_entity_poly.pdbx_seq_one_letter_code
_entity_poly.pdbx_strand_id
1 'polypeptide(L)'
;MPKTDLVCCLLRKHNSRLSRIQRILLEIKLFIHICQELTKIFKSRYKEYQRLVKTDYKQEENVFDVKLMQEMIKDILSTNEYSLAGMATYTRIPEEVLFDVVSGMNTDLTFETSKKIFELHILVRPHLYDEIMRKIVSEYASPIQ
;
A
#
# COMPACT_ATOMS: atom_id res chain seq x y z
N MET A 1 22.34 5.31 -14.46
CA MET A 1 21.79 4.15 -13.74
C MET A 1 20.37 4.50 -13.32
N PRO A 2 19.35 3.71 -13.68
CA PRO A 2 17.98 3.97 -13.23
C PRO A 2 17.90 3.74 -11.72
N LYS A 3 17.27 4.65 -10.97
CA LYS A 3 17.29 4.67 -9.49
C LYS A 3 16.63 3.44 -8.83
N THR A 4 15.94 2.61 -9.61
CA THR A 4 15.47 1.27 -9.22
C THR A 4 16.61 0.28 -8.94
N ASP A 5 17.81 0.53 -9.48
CA ASP A 5 18.99 -0.31 -9.21
C ASP A 5 19.46 -0.23 -7.76
N LEU A 6 19.30 0.89 -7.06
CA LEU A 6 19.91 1.03 -5.72
C LEU A 6 19.23 0.14 -4.68
N VAL A 7 17.89 0.05 -4.73
CA VAL A 7 17.09 -0.84 -3.87
C VAL A 7 17.38 -2.30 -4.22
N CYS A 8 17.39 -2.64 -5.52
CA CYS A 8 17.75 -3.97 -5.99
C CYS A 8 19.19 -4.36 -5.63
N CYS A 9 20.15 -3.44 -5.68
CA CYS A 9 21.54 -3.67 -5.33
C CYS A 9 21.76 -3.79 -3.83
N LEU A 10 21.15 -2.92 -3.01
CA LEU A 10 21.22 -3.00 -1.54
C LEU A 10 20.59 -4.29 -1.04
N LEU A 11 19.41 -4.64 -1.57
CA LEU A 11 18.75 -5.89 -1.23
C LEU A 11 19.50 -7.10 -1.79
N ARG A 12 19.93 -7.15 -3.06
CA ARG A 12 20.65 -8.31 -3.64
C ARG A 12 21.99 -8.59 -2.97
N LYS A 13 22.81 -7.56 -2.72
CA LYS A 13 24.19 -7.73 -2.24
C LYS A 13 24.25 -8.23 -0.80
N HIS A 14 23.22 -7.93 -0.01
CA HIS A 14 23.04 -8.46 1.35
C HIS A 14 22.07 -9.67 1.42
N ASN A 15 21.14 -9.85 0.47
CA ASN A 15 20.18 -10.96 0.49
C ASN A 15 20.86 -12.33 0.53
N SER A 16 21.94 -12.49 -0.23
CA SER A 16 22.69 -13.75 -0.28
C SER A 16 23.34 -14.12 1.05
N ARG A 17 23.48 -13.16 1.99
CA ARG A 17 24.04 -13.35 3.33
C ARG A 17 22.99 -13.49 4.44
N LEU A 18 21.72 -13.22 4.13
CA LEU A 18 20.63 -13.32 5.11
C LEU A 18 20.13 -14.77 5.19
N SER A 19 19.93 -15.26 6.42
CA SER A 19 19.22 -16.51 6.66
C SER A 19 17.76 -16.40 6.21
N ARG A 20 17.09 -17.55 6.01
CA ARG A 20 15.67 -17.60 5.63
C ARG A 20 14.80 -16.77 6.58
N ILE A 21 15.05 -16.85 7.88
CA ILE A 21 14.29 -16.10 8.90
C ILE A 21 14.52 -14.60 8.75
N GLN A 22 15.77 -14.18 8.53
CA GLN A 22 16.10 -12.77 8.36
C GLN A 22 15.46 -12.17 7.10
N ARG A 23 15.34 -12.94 6.01
CA ARG A 23 14.63 -12.50 4.80
C ARG A 23 13.15 -12.29 5.07
N ILE A 24 12.47 -13.24 5.73
CA ILE A 24 11.06 -13.12 6.10
C ILE A 24 10.84 -11.89 6.99
N LEU A 25 11.70 -11.67 8.00
CA LEU A 25 11.61 -10.50 8.87
C LEU A 25 11.78 -9.19 8.09
N LEU A 26 12.69 -9.16 7.11
CA LEU A 26 12.88 -8.00 6.27
C LEU A 26 11.67 -7.73 5.37
N GLU A 27 11.12 -8.76 4.72
CA GLU A 27 9.92 -8.66 3.89
C GLU A 27 8.73 -8.13 4.69
N ILE A 28 8.48 -8.67 5.88
CA ILE A 28 7.41 -8.19 6.78
C ILE A 28 7.64 -6.73 7.17
N LYS A 29 8.85 -6.35 7.58
CA LYS A 29 9.16 -4.97 7.98
C LYS A 29 8.98 -3.97 6.84
N LEU A 30 9.38 -4.35 5.62
CA LEU A 30 9.21 -3.53 4.42
C LEU A 30 7.73 -3.38 4.09
N PHE A 31 6.97 -4.48 4.11
CA PHE A 31 5.53 -4.45 3.86
C PHE A 31 4.82 -3.52 4.85
N ILE A 32 5.11 -3.64 6.14
CA ILE A 32 4.54 -2.76 7.18
C ILE A 32 4.87 -1.29 6.90
N HIS A 33 6.13 -0.95 6.56
CA HIS A 33 6.50 0.44 6.25
C HIS A 33 5.77 0.97 5.02
N ILE A 34 5.65 0.16 3.96
CA ILE A 34 4.91 0.55 2.75
C ILE A 34 3.44 0.85 3.10
N CYS A 35 2.78 -0.04 3.85
CA CYS A 35 1.41 0.18 4.28
C CYS A 35 1.27 1.47 5.11
N GLN A 36 2.20 1.72 6.05
CA GLN A 36 2.20 2.95 6.84
C GLN A 36 2.36 4.21 5.98
N GLU A 37 3.27 4.19 5.00
CA GLU A 37 3.47 5.32 4.10
C GLU A 37 2.25 5.56 3.19
N LEU A 38 1.66 4.51 2.64
CA LEU A 38 0.39 4.61 1.90
C LEU A 38 -0.72 5.19 2.77
N THR A 39 -0.87 4.73 4.01
CA THR A 39 -1.86 5.29 4.93
C THR A 39 -1.61 6.77 5.20
N LYS A 40 -0.35 7.20 5.40
CA LYS A 40 -0.03 8.63 5.57
C LYS A 40 -0.41 9.44 4.34
N ILE A 41 -0.11 8.94 3.14
CA ILE A 41 -0.46 9.57 1.87
C ILE A 41 -1.98 9.72 1.77
N PHE A 42 -2.75 8.66 1.99
CA PHE A 42 -4.20 8.72 1.91
C PHE A 42 -4.82 9.62 2.99
N LYS A 43 -4.36 9.52 4.25
CA LYS A 43 -4.80 10.42 5.33
C LYS A 43 -4.54 11.89 5.00
N SER A 44 -3.42 12.20 4.34
CA SER A 44 -3.08 13.57 3.98
C SER A 44 -4.06 14.21 2.99
N ARG A 45 -4.69 13.42 2.11
CA ARG A 45 -5.68 13.88 1.13
C ARG A 45 -6.98 14.37 1.79
N TYR A 46 -7.29 13.88 2.99
CA TYR A 46 -8.49 14.25 3.74
C TYR A 46 -8.21 15.19 4.92
N LYS A 47 -7.00 15.78 5.02
CA LYS A 47 -6.61 16.65 6.15
C LYS A 47 -7.58 17.81 6.37
N GLU A 48 -8.17 18.35 5.31
CA GLU A 48 -9.15 19.44 5.42
C GLU A 48 -10.52 18.95 5.90
N TYR A 49 -10.95 17.77 5.43
CA TYR A 49 -12.19 17.12 5.88
C TYR A 49 -12.11 16.64 7.34
N GLN A 50 -10.95 16.14 7.78
CA GLN A 50 -10.71 15.72 9.17
C GLN A 50 -10.82 16.89 10.17
N ARG A 51 -10.55 18.13 9.75
CA ARG A 51 -10.76 19.32 10.60
C ARG A 51 -12.25 19.59 10.84
N LEU A 52 -13.11 19.16 9.93
CA LEU A 52 -14.55 19.39 9.97
C LEU A 52 -15.29 18.27 10.74
N VAL A 53 -14.71 17.07 10.83
CA VAL A 53 -15.31 15.91 11.50
C VAL A 53 -14.58 15.64 12.82
N LYS A 54 -15.21 15.99 13.95
CA LYS A 54 -14.75 15.59 15.29
C LYS A 54 -14.80 14.05 15.40
N THR A 55 -13.71 13.37 15.11
CA THR A 55 -13.66 11.90 15.16
C THR A 55 -12.83 11.47 16.36
N ASP A 56 -13.41 10.62 17.20
CA ASP A 56 -12.78 10.07 18.41
C ASP A 56 -11.59 9.17 18.03
N TYR A 57 -10.38 9.56 18.45
CA TYR A 57 -9.10 8.95 18.06
C TYR A 57 -8.90 7.50 18.53
N LYS A 58 -9.86 6.89 19.22
CA LYS A 58 -9.67 5.59 19.91
C LYS A 58 -9.99 4.34 19.10
N GLN A 59 -10.55 4.43 17.90
CA GLN A 59 -10.97 3.26 17.11
C GLN A 59 -10.09 2.94 15.89
N GLU A 60 -9.02 3.69 15.61
CA GLU A 60 -8.31 3.57 14.32
C GLU A 60 -7.32 2.40 14.20
N GLU A 61 -6.92 1.73 15.29
CA GLU A 61 -5.80 0.76 15.22
C GLU A 61 -6.16 -0.57 14.54
N ASN A 62 -7.42 -1.03 14.60
CA ASN A 62 -7.89 -2.25 13.93
C ASN A 62 -8.55 -2.01 12.56
N VAL A 63 -8.71 -0.74 12.16
CA VAL A 63 -9.41 -0.33 10.92
C VAL A 63 -8.43 -0.19 9.73
N PHE A 64 -7.17 -0.59 9.91
CA PHE A 64 -6.08 -0.32 8.98
C PHE A 64 -6.22 -1.04 7.63
N ASP A 65 -6.54 -2.33 7.61
CA ASP A 65 -6.48 -3.11 6.36
C ASP A 65 -7.63 -2.80 5.40
N VAL A 66 -8.87 -2.78 5.90
CA VAL A 66 -10.07 -2.53 5.07
C VAL A 66 -10.04 -1.12 4.49
N LYS A 67 -9.72 -0.13 5.33
CA LYS A 67 -9.68 1.27 4.92
C LYS A 67 -8.52 1.50 3.95
N LEU A 68 -7.39 0.81 4.13
CA LEU A 68 -6.30 0.88 3.17
C LEU A 68 -6.72 0.32 1.81
N MET A 69 -7.34 -0.87 1.75
CA MET A 69 -7.82 -1.44 0.48
C MET A 69 -8.85 -0.54 -0.19
N GLN A 70 -9.79 0.02 0.59
CA GLN A 70 -10.78 0.98 0.09
C GLN A 70 -10.11 2.20 -0.56
N GLU A 71 -9.13 2.81 0.12
CA GLU A 71 -8.41 3.97 -0.42
C GLU A 71 -7.55 3.62 -1.64
N MET A 72 -6.98 2.42 -1.69
CA MET A 72 -6.26 1.93 -2.88
C MET A 72 -7.18 1.76 -4.09
N ILE A 73 -8.38 1.20 -3.92
CA ILE A 73 -9.34 1.10 -5.02
C ILE A 73 -9.75 2.50 -5.49
N LYS A 74 -10.08 3.41 -4.57
CA LYS A 74 -10.41 4.81 -4.92
C LYS A 74 -9.27 5.49 -5.66
N ASP A 75 -8.02 5.28 -5.23
CA ASP A 75 -6.86 5.85 -5.90
C ASP A 75 -6.66 5.27 -7.31
N ILE A 76 -6.85 3.96 -7.50
CA ILE A 76 -6.86 3.33 -8.83
C ILE A 76 -7.93 3.97 -9.71
N LEU A 77 -9.17 4.09 -9.23
CA LEU A 77 -10.26 4.70 -10.00
C LEU A 77 -9.95 6.17 -10.36
N SER A 78 -9.29 6.92 -9.48
CA SER A 78 -8.91 8.31 -9.74
C SER A 78 -7.90 8.47 -10.88
N THR A 79 -7.21 7.39 -11.29
CA THR A 79 -6.27 7.40 -12.42
C THR A 79 -6.98 7.41 -13.77
N ASN A 80 -8.24 6.98 -13.80
CA ASN A 80 -9.00 6.62 -15.00
C ASN A 80 -8.38 5.49 -15.86
N GLU A 81 -7.33 4.80 -15.38
CA GLU A 81 -6.77 3.62 -16.08
C GLU A 81 -7.68 2.40 -15.98
N TYR A 82 -8.47 2.33 -14.89
CA TYR A 82 -9.43 1.27 -14.66
C TYR A 82 -10.77 1.82 -14.16
N SER A 83 -11.86 1.22 -14.61
CA SER A 83 -13.17 1.25 -13.94
C SER A 83 -13.29 0.06 -12.97
N LEU A 84 -14.33 0.03 -12.12
CA LEU A 84 -14.60 -1.15 -11.27
C LEU A 84 -14.74 -2.45 -12.09
N ALA A 85 -15.51 -2.41 -13.19
CA ALA A 85 -15.61 -3.53 -14.14
C ALA A 85 -14.25 -3.93 -14.74
N GLY A 86 -13.40 -2.94 -15.06
CA GLY A 86 -12.04 -3.19 -15.56
C GLY A 86 -11.16 -3.87 -14.51
N MET A 87 -11.22 -3.40 -13.26
CA MET A 87 -10.51 -4.02 -12.13
C MET A 87 -11.00 -5.45 -11.90
N ALA A 88 -12.31 -5.68 -11.94
CA ALA A 88 -12.92 -6.99 -11.77
C ALA A 88 -12.42 -7.99 -12.83
N THR A 89 -12.40 -7.56 -14.09
CA THR A 89 -11.91 -8.35 -15.22
C THR A 89 -10.44 -8.72 -15.04
N TYR A 90 -9.59 -7.77 -14.64
CA TYR A 90 -8.15 -7.98 -14.48
C TYR A 90 -7.81 -8.87 -13.28
N THR A 91 -8.37 -8.55 -12.11
CA THR A 91 -8.05 -9.22 -10.84
C THR A 91 -8.82 -10.53 -10.63
N ARG A 92 -9.88 -10.76 -11.41
CA ARG A 92 -10.87 -11.81 -11.20
C ARG A 92 -11.55 -11.72 -9.83
N ILE A 93 -11.67 -10.50 -9.29
CA ILE A 93 -12.51 -10.20 -8.14
C ILE A 93 -13.88 -9.80 -8.71
N PRO A 94 -15.01 -10.33 -8.22
CA PRO A 94 -16.33 -9.87 -8.68
C PRO A 94 -16.49 -8.36 -8.50
N GLU A 95 -17.09 -7.68 -9.48
CA GLU A 95 -17.30 -6.23 -9.42
C GLU A 95 -18.11 -5.81 -8.18
N GLU A 96 -19.10 -6.63 -7.81
CA GLU A 96 -19.93 -6.49 -6.62
C GLU A 96 -19.07 -6.40 -5.34
N VAL A 97 -18.07 -7.27 -5.23
CA VAL A 97 -17.14 -7.27 -4.08
C VAL A 97 -16.31 -5.99 -4.06
N LEU A 98 -15.82 -5.54 -5.21
CA LEU A 98 -15.06 -4.27 -5.30
C LEU A 98 -15.95 -3.07 -4.95
N PHE A 99 -17.21 -3.08 -5.39
CA PHE A 99 -18.20 -2.06 -5.07
C PHE A 99 -18.48 -2.00 -3.56
N ASP A 100 -18.68 -3.16 -2.91
CA ASP A 100 -18.93 -3.22 -1.48
C ASP A 100 -17.74 -2.68 -0.66
N VAL A 101 -16.51 -3.00 -1.08
CA VAL A 101 -15.28 -2.48 -0.44
C VAL A 101 -15.20 -0.97 -0.59
N VAL A 102 -15.39 -0.43 -1.79
CA VAL A 102 -15.35 1.03 -2.03
C VAL A 102 -16.42 1.76 -1.24
N SER A 103 -17.60 1.14 -1.11
CA SER A 103 -18.75 1.67 -0.36
C SER A 103 -18.61 1.51 1.16
N GLY A 104 -17.60 0.78 1.65
CA GLY A 104 -17.41 0.50 3.07
C GLY A 104 -18.43 -0.50 3.65
N MET A 105 -19.14 -1.24 2.79
CA MET A 105 -20.12 -2.26 3.18
C MET A 105 -19.47 -3.62 3.47
N ASN A 106 -18.32 -3.91 2.84
CA ASN A 106 -17.56 -5.13 3.11
C ASN A 106 -16.29 -4.83 3.93
N THR A 107 -16.32 -5.25 5.20
CA THR A 107 -15.25 -5.00 6.17
C THR A 107 -14.29 -6.17 6.35
N ASP A 108 -14.45 -7.30 5.65
CA ASP A 108 -13.58 -8.47 5.84
C ASP A 108 -13.13 -9.04 4.50
N LEU A 109 -12.09 -8.43 3.94
CA LEU A 109 -11.44 -8.94 2.73
C LEU A 109 -10.57 -10.15 3.06
N THR A 110 -10.66 -11.19 2.22
CA THR A 110 -9.69 -12.28 2.30
C THR A 110 -8.30 -11.77 1.96
N PHE A 111 -7.27 -12.42 2.52
CA PHE A 111 -5.88 -12.10 2.20
C PHE A 111 -5.60 -12.10 0.69
N GLU A 112 -6.15 -13.07 -0.04
CA GLU A 112 -5.95 -13.17 -1.49
C GLU A 112 -6.62 -12.00 -2.25
N THR A 113 -7.80 -11.57 -1.81
CA THR A 113 -8.46 -10.39 -2.37
C THR A 113 -7.62 -9.13 -2.11
N SER A 114 -7.16 -8.92 -0.88
CA SER A 114 -6.32 -7.78 -0.51
C SER A 114 -5.01 -7.77 -1.30
N LYS A 115 -4.36 -8.92 -1.45
CA LYS A 115 -3.13 -9.08 -2.24
C LYS A 115 -3.34 -8.64 -3.69
N LYS A 116 -4.41 -9.09 -4.35
CA LYS A 116 -4.72 -8.72 -5.74
C LYS A 116 -4.97 -7.22 -5.93
N ILE A 117 -5.69 -6.60 -4.97
CA ILE A 117 -5.88 -5.14 -4.96
C ILE A 117 -4.52 -4.43 -4.84
N PHE A 118 -3.66 -4.94 -3.95
CA PHE A 118 -2.33 -4.38 -3.73
C PHE A 118 -1.44 -4.47 -4.97
N GLU A 119 -1.40 -5.64 -5.61
CA GLU A 119 -0.65 -5.87 -6.85
C GLU A 119 -1.13 -4.96 -7.98
N LEU A 120 -2.45 -4.80 -8.14
CA LEU A 120 -3.00 -3.88 -9.13
C LEU A 120 -2.63 -2.42 -8.83
N HIS A 121 -2.69 -1.99 -7.56
CA HIS A 121 -2.32 -0.63 -7.20
C HIS A 121 -0.83 -0.35 -7.47
N ILE A 122 0.07 -1.32 -7.22
CA ILE A 122 1.49 -1.20 -7.60
C ILE A 122 1.63 -0.99 -9.09
N LEU A 123 0.89 -1.76 -9.89
CA LEU A 123 0.95 -1.69 -11.35
C LEU A 123 0.45 -0.35 -11.89
N VAL A 124 -0.60 0.22 -11.29
CA VAL A 124 -1.18 1.51 -11.68
C VAL A 124 -0.40 2.71 -11.12
N ARG A 125 0.28 2.55 -9.98
CA ARG A 125 1.02 3.64 -9.30
C ARG A 125 2.52 3.37 -9.12
N PRO A 126 3.28 2.93 -10.13
CA PRO A 126 4.67 2.52 -9.95
C PRO A 126 5.55 3.65 -9.39
N HIS A 127 5.31 4.89 -9.82
CA HIS A 127 6.05 6.06 -9.34
C HIS A 127 5.83 6.35 -7.84
N LEU A 128 4.64 6.10 -7.32
CA LEU A 128 4.34 6.27 -5.90
C LEU A 128 5.16 5.29 -5.05
N TYR A 129 5.23 4.03 -5.47
CA TYR A 129 6.02 3.01 -4.77
C TYR A 129 7.51 3.28 -4.89
N ASP A 130 8.00 3.78 -6.03
CA ASP A 130 9.39 4.23 -6.16
C ASP A 130 9.72 5.35 -5.16
N GLU A 131 8.81 6.30 -4.94
CA GLU A 131 8.97 7.36 -3.94
C GLU A 131 8.98 6.84 -2.51
N ILE A 132 8.03 5.96 -2.18
CA ILE A 132 7.97 5.29 -0.87
C ILE A 132 9.27 4.52 -0.61
N MET A 133 9.76 3.75 -1.58
CA MET A 133 10.99 2.98 -1.43
C MET A 133 12.22 3.88 -1.28
N ARG A 134 12.29 5.00 -2.02
CA ARG A 134 13.36 5.99 -1.83
C ARG A 134 13.34 6.58 -0.42
N LYS A 135 12.16 6.91 0.08
CA LYS A 135 11.99 7.42 1.45
C LYS A 135 12.45 6.39 2.48
N ILE A 136 11.96 5.15 2.39
CA ILE A 136 12.37 4.05 3.29
C ILE A 136 13.90 3.91 3.27
N VAL A 137 14.52 3.79 2.09
CA VAL A 137 15.99 3.67 2.01
C VAL A 137 16.70 4.86 2.64
N SER A 138 16.22 6.09 2.46
CA SER A 138 16.84 7.27 3.05
C SER A 138 16.81 7.29 4.58
N GLU A 139 15.75 6.73 5.19
CA GLU A 139 15.62 6.61 6.65
C GLU A 139 16.63 5.60 7.22
N TYR A 140 16.92 4.51 6.50
CA TYR A 140 17.89 3.49 6.93
C TYR A 140 19.34 3.77 6.50
N ALA A 141 19.55 4.58 5.47
CA ALA A 141 20.88 4.92 4.94
C ALA A 141 21.44 6.23 5.51
N SER A 142 20.65 6.98 6.28
CA SER A 142 21.16 8.13 7.02
C SER A 142 22.13 7.65 8.11
N PRO A 143 23.37 8.18 8.18
CA PRO A 143 24.30 7.80 9.23
C PRO A 143 23.68 8.15 10.58
N ILE A 144 23.73 7.19 11.51
CA ILE A 144 23.47 7.41 12.93
C ILE A 144 24.42 8.55 13.35
N GLN A 145 23.86 9.72 13.67
CA GLN A 145 24.59 10.79 14.36
C GLN A 145 24.70 10.45 15.84
#